data_AF-A0A226E5T9-F1
#
_entry.id   AF-A0A226E5T9-F1
#
_cell.length_a   1.000
_cell.length_b   1.000
_cell.length_c   1.000
_cell.angle_alpha   90.00
_cell.angle_beta   90.00
_cell.angle_gamma   90.00
#
_symmetry.space_group_name_H-M   'P 1'
#
loop_
_entity.id
_entity.type
_entity.pdbx_description
1 polymer ?
#
loop_
_entity_poly.entity_id
_entity_poly.type
_entity_poly.pdbx_seq_one_letter_code
_entity_poly.pdbx_strand_id
1 'polypeptide(L)'
;MASQKPVEWVSSLIMRFEEQLPCRTGPQTTHARYNLEQNKDCLIYISHYRFSLVISGLTKILQKVNEAVLSSQRPHGPELDKNYYESLLIVLDTLEKCLSGQPKDTTRYDEAMNVKLLLREVCQFIDLPAENPMVIQLRNLASRVLFALSVNNFNAVFNRVSARLQELSTTNEENPDYADIELIQHISLDLQRLNKLLNETVLKFKSLKKGAHVILMTSLERAIWNWMDTCISSRVCGTAGG
;
A
#
# COMPACT_ATOMS: atom_id res chain seq x y z
N MET A 1 -19.23 -6.82 -29.74
CA MET A 1 -18.22 -5.75 -29.97
C MET A 1 -18.44 -4.47 -29.13
N ALA A 2 -19.47 -4.36 -28.29
CA ALA A 2 -19.71 -3.13 -27.49
C ALA A 2 -18.99 -3.07 -26.13
N SER A 3 -18.45 -4.19 -25.63
CA SER A 3 -17.81 -4.29 -24.29
C SER A 3 -16.31 -3.97 -24.26
N GLN A 4 -15.62 -3.90 -25.39
CA GLN A 4 -14.17 -3.64 -25.46
C GLN A 4 -13.82 -2.16 -25.32
N LYS A 5 -14.63 -1.26 -25.89
CA LYS A 5 -14.36 0.19 -25.89
C LYS A 5 -14.13 0.77 -24.48
N PRO A 6 -14.93 0.42 -23.44
CA PRO A 6 -14.68 0.93 -22.09
C PRO A 6 -13.36 0.45 -21.48
N VAL A 7 -12.88 -0.76 -21.80
CA VAL A 7 -11.61 -1.29 -21.27
C VAL A 7 -10.42 -0.61 -21.94
N GLU A 8 -10.49 -0.41 -23.25
CA GLU A 8 -9.47 0.31 -24.02
C GLU A 8 -9.30 1.75 -23.51
N TRP A 9 -10.40 2.44 -23.22
CA TRP A 9 -10.35 3.83 -22.72
C TRP A 9 -9.67 3.94 -21.36
N VAL A 10 -9.98 3.02 -20.43
CA VAL A 10 -9.30 2.98 -19.13
C VAL A 10 -7.82 2.65 -19.31
N SER A 11 -7.49 1.77 -20.25
CA SER A 11 -6.10 1.39 -20.54
C SER A 11 -5.31 2.56 -21.15
N SER A 12 -5.93 3.34 -22.06
CA SER A 12 -5.34 4.56 -22.62
C SER A 12 -5.17 5.65 -21.56
N LEU A 13 -6.10 5.78 -20.61
CA LEU A 13 -5.96 6.73 -19.50
C LEU A 13 -4.79 6.34 -18.58
N ILE A 14 -4.66 5.06 -18.24
CA ILE A 14 -3.54 4.52 -17.45
C ILE A 14 -2.22 4.78 -18.17
N MET A 15 -2.16 4.53 -19.48
CA MET A 15 -0.97 4.80 -20.30
C MET A 15 -0.60 6.28 -20.31
N ARG A 16 -1.58 7.18 -20.53
CA ARG A 16 -1.34 8.63 -20.49
C ARG A 16 -0.85 9.09 -19.12
N PHE A 17 -1.41 8.54 -18.05
CA PHE A 17 -0.94 8.80 -16.70
C PHE A 17 0.52 8.34 -16.51
N GLU A 18 0.89 7.14 -16.96
CA GLU A 18 2.29 6.64 -16.93
C GLU A 18 3.25 7.55 -17.71
N GLU A 19 2.87 7.96 -18.93
CA GLU A 19 3.69 8.81 -19.80
C GLU A 19 3.93 10.21 -19.25
N GLN A 20 2.99 10.71 -18.43
CA GLN A 20 3.07 12.05 -17.83
C GLN A 20 3.77 12.07 -16.47
N LEU A 21 4.27 10.93 -15.96
CA LEU A 21 5.01 10.90 -14.71
C LEU A 21 6.35 11.65 -14.82
N PRO A 22 6.81 12.33 -13.76
CA PRO A 22 8.10 13.05 -13.74
C PRO A 22 9.30 12.22 -14.23
N CYS A 23 9.32 10.91 -13.97
CA CYS A 23 10.39 10.02 -14.42
C CYS A 23 10.46 9.82 -15.95
N ARG A 24 9.38 10.13 -16.68
CA ARG A 24 9.32 10.03 -18.14
C ARG A 24 9.50 11.38 -18.84
N THR A 25 8.98 12.45 -18.23
CA THR A 25 8.94 13.78 -18.87
C THR A 25 10.08 14.70 -18.43
N GLY A 26 10.76 14.39 -17.31
CA GLY A 26 11.69 15.32 -16.69
C GLY A 26 10.97 16.55 -16.08
N PRO A 27 11.64 17.73 -16.01
CA PRO A 27 11.09 18.95 -15.40
C PRO A 27 9.71 19.32 -15.94
N GLN A 28 8.71 19.27 -15.05
CA GLN A 28 7.31 19.44 -15.41
C GLN A 28 6.94 20.93 -15.56
N THR A 29 6.34 21.28 -16.71
CA THR A 29 5.70 22.60 -16.90
C THR A 29 4.39 22.68 -16.09
N THR A 30 3.90 23.88 -15.81
CA THR A 30 2.61 24.09 -15.11
C THR A 30 1.46 23.35 -15.78
N HIS A 31 1.42 23.36 -17.11
CA HIS A 31 0.38 22.67 -17.89
C HIS A 31 0.51 21.14 -17.79
N ALA A 32 1.73 20.60 -17.79
CA ALA A 32 1.95 19.16 -17.64
C ALA A 32 1.51 18.65 -16.25
N ARG A 33 1.81 19.41 -15.18
CA ARG A 33 1.33 19.10 -13.82
C ARG A 33 -0.20 19.10 -13.73
N TYR A 34 -0.84 20.08 -14.35
CA TYR A 34 -2.30 20.16 -14.36
C TYR A 34 -2.93 18.95 -15.06
N ASN A 35 -2.39 18.55 -16.22
CA ASN A 35 -2.87 17.36 -16.94
C ASN A 35 -2.67 16.08 -16.14
N LEU A 36 -1.55 15.96 -15.42
CA LEU A 36 -1.28 14.79 -14.58
C LEU A 36 -2.30 14.68 -13.44
N GLU A 37 -2.58 15.77 -12.73
CA GLU A 37 -3.61 15.78 -11.68
C GLU A 37 -5.01 15.50 -12.25
N GLN A 38 -5.35 16.03 -13.44
CA GLN A 38 -6.62 15.67 -14.09
C GLN A 38 -6.72 14.19 -14.42
N ASN A 39 -5.65 13.58 -14.96
CA ASN A 39 -5.63 12.15 -15.28
C ASN A 39 -5.74 11.31 -14.01
N LYS A 40 -5.08 11.72 -12.93
CA LYS A 40 -5.17 11.12 -11.60
C LYS A 40 -6.59 11.15 -11.05
N ASP A 41 -7.24 12.32 -11.06
CA ASP A 41 -8.63 12.46 -10.61
C ASP A 41 -9.59 11.59 -11.45
N CYS A 42 -9.36 11.52 -12.76
CA CYS A 42 -10.12 10.64 -13.64
C CYS A 42 -9.91 9.16 -13.30
N LEU A 43 -8.68 8.72 -13.01
CA LEU A 43 -8.38 7.36 -12.60
C LEU A 43 -9.07 7.00 -11.27
N ILE A 44 -9.02 7.91 -10.30
CA ILE A 44 -9.72 7.75 -9.02
C ILE A 44 -11.23 7.60 -9.25
N TYR A 45 -11.82 8.49 -10.05
CA TYR A 45 -13.25 8.41 -10.37
C TYR A 45 -13.64 7.09 -11.07
N ILE A 46 -12.85 6.67 -12.07
CA ILE A 46 -13.11 5.43 -12.82
C ILE A 46 -12.88 4.20 -11.94
N SER A 47 -12.00 4.26 -10.94
CA SER A 47 -11.73 3.15 -10.02
C SER A 47 -12.99 2.66 -9.29
N HIS A 48 -13.98 3.52 -9.04
CA HIS A 48 -15.27 3.13 -8.46
C HIS A 48 -16.08 2.17 -9.35
N TYR A 49 -15.86 2.19 -10.67
CA TYR A 49 -16.59 1.38 -11.64
C TYR A 49 -15.76 0.24 -12.25
N ARG A 50 -14.43 0.42 -12.28
CA ARG A 50 -13.45 -0.49 -12.91
C ARG A 50 -12.25 -0.71 -12.01
N PHE A 51 -12.50 -0.94 -10.72
CA PHE A 51 -11.50 -1.09 -9.66
C PHE A 51 -10.34 -2.02 -10.05
N SER A 52 -10.64 -3.29 -10.39
CA SER A 52 -9.64 -4.30 -10.74
C SER A 52 -8.69 -3.84 -11.86
N LEU A 53 -9.21 -3.20 -12.91
CA LEU A 53 -8.39 -2.75 -14.05
C LEU A 53 -7.50 -1.57 -13.68
N VAL A 54 -8.04 -0.59 -12.94
CA VAL A 54 -7.28 0.59 -12.49
C VAL A 54 -6.18 0.18 -11.50
N ILE A 55 -6.51 -0.63 -10.49
CA ILE A 55 -5.53 -1.11 -9.52
C ILE A 55 -4.45 -1.93 -10.20
N SER A 56 -4.80 -2.88 -11.07
CA SER A 56 -3.80 -3.67 -11.82
C SER A 56 -2.87 -2.79 -12.66
N GLY A 57 -3.41 -1.77 -13.34
CA GLY A 57 -2.63 -0.81 -14.11
C GLY A 57 -1.66 0.00 -13.25
N LEU A 58 -2.16 0.59 -12.16
CA LEU A 58 -1.36 1.37 -11.22
C LEU A 58 -0.28 0.52 -10.53
N THR A 59 -0.58 -0.73 -10.15
CA THR A 59 0.41 -1.65 -9.58
C THR A 59 1.52 -1.96 -10.58
N LYS A 60 1.21 -2.15 -11.87
CA LYS A 60 2.22 -2.35 -12.92
C LYS A 60 3.10 -1.12 -13.12
N ILE A 61 2.52 0.08 -13.07
CA ILE A 61 3.29 1.33 -13.15
C ILE A 61 4.22 1.42 -11.93
N LEU A 62 3.72 1.16 -10.73
CA LEU A 62 4.50 1.16 -9.49
C LEU A 62 5.71 0.21 -9.58
N GLN A 63 5.50 -1.01 -10.06
CA GLN A 63 6.56 -2.01 -10.30
C GLN A 63 7.65 -1.47 -11.24
N LYS A 64 7.24 -1.00 -12.43
CA LYS A 64 8.18 -0.49 -13.43
C LYS A 64 9.01 0.68 -12.91
N VAL A 65 8.38 1.63 -12.22
CA VAL A 65 9.08 2.81 -11.68
C VAL A 65 10.03 2.40 -10.56
N ASN A 66 9.63 1.47 -9.69
CA ASN A 66 10.49 0.98 -8.60
C ASN A 66 11.70 0.20 -9.12
N GLU A 67 11.50 -0.70 -10.10
CA GLU A 67 12.60 -1.41 -10.78
C GLU A 67 13.56 -0.43 -11.47
N ALA A 68 13.04 0.65 -12.04
CA ALA A 68 13.87 1.71 -12.62
C ALA A 68 14.72 2.41 -11.55
N VAL A 69 14.19 2.68 -10.35
CA VAL A 69 14.98 3.24 -9.22
C VAL A 69 16.10 2.28 -8.81
N LEU A 70 15.78 1.01 -8.62
CA LEU A 70 16.74 -0.01 -8.18
C LEU A 70 17.84 -0.26 -9.23
N SER A 71 17.49 -0.25 -10.51
CA SER A 71 18.45 -0.41 -11.62
C SER A 71 19.27 0.87 -11.90
N SER A 72 18.75 2.04 -11.53
CA SER A 72 19.41 3.34 -11.69
C SER A 72 20.43 3.65 -10.59
N GLN A 73 20.76 2.73 -9.69
CA GLN A 73 21.86 2.88 -8.72
C GLN A 73 23.28 2.94 -9.38
N ARG A 74 23.38 3.15 -10.69
CA ARG A 74 24.57 3.62 -11.40
C ARG A 74 24.57 5.15 -11.40
N PRO A 75 25.71 5.86 -11.50
CA PRO A 75 25.80 7.28 -11.17
C PRO A 75 25.05 8.15 -12.20
N HIS A 76 23.74 8.27 -12.03
CA HIS A 76 22.89 9.23 -12.69
C HIS A 76 22.62 10.37 -11.71
N GLY A 77 22.51 11.60 -12.24
CA GLY A 77 22.52 12.80 -11.42
C GLY A 77 21.35 12.90 -10.44
N PRO A 78 21.50 13.66 -9.33
CA PRO A 78 20.53 13.75 -8.24
C PRO A 78 19.13 14.22 -8.65
N GLU A 79 18.98 14.90 -9.79
CA GLU A 79 17.69 15.31 -10.35
C GLU A 79 16.87 14.13 -10.92
N LEU A 80 17.54 13.13 -11.50
CA LEU A 80 16.87 11.96 -12.06
C LEU A 80 16.29 11.08 -10.94
N ASP A 81 17.05 10.88 -9.86
CA ASP A 81 16.59 10.15 -8.68
C ASP A 81 15.34 10.80 -8.08
N LYS A 82 15.34 12.13 -7.95
CA LYS A 82 14.19 12.89 -7.45
C LYS A 82 12.93 12.65 -8.29
N ASN A 83 13.04 12.67 -9.63
CA ASN A 83 11.91 12.46 -10.52
C ASN A 83 11.29 11.06 -10.36
N TYR A 84 12.10 10.02 -10.11
CA TYR A 84 11.58 8.69 -9.83
C TYR A 84 10.85 8.62 -8.47
N TYR A 85 11.42 9.18 -7.41
CA TYR A 85 10.74 9.24 -6.11
C TYR A 85 9.43 10.03 -6.18
N GLU A 86 9.41 11.18 -6.85
CA GLU A 86 8.18 11.95 -7.09
C GLU A 86 7.13 11.13 -7.84
N SER A 87 7.55 10.37 -8.85
CA SER A 87 6.65 9.49 -9.61
C SER A 87 6.08 8.37 -8.73
N LEU A 88 6.90 7.73 -7.89
CA LEU A 88 6.43 6.72 -6.94
C LEU A 88 5.41 7.31 -5.95
N LEU A 89 5.66 8.52 -5.44
CA LEU A 89 4.74 9.23 -4.54
C LEU A 89 3.39 9.49 -5.23
N ILE A 90 3.40 9.96 -6.48
CA ILE A 90 2.17 10.23 -7.23
C ILE A 90 1.37 8.94 -7.46
N VAL A 91 2.05 7.84 -7.82
CA VAL A 91 1.40 6.54 -8.05
C VAL A 91 0.81 5.99 -6.75
N LEU A 92 1.55 6.03 -5.64
CA LEU A 92 1.06 5.58 -4.33
C LEU A 92 -0.10 6.45 -3.81
N ASP A 93 -0.06 7.77 -4.00
CA ASP A 93 -1.17 8.67 -3.62
C ASP A 93 -2.43 8.34 -4.42
N THR A 94 -2.27 8.05 -5.71
CA THR A 94 -3.38 7.64 -6.57
C THR A 94 -3.94 6.29 -6.13
N LEU A 95 -3.08 5.31 -5.83
CA LEU A 95 -3.49 4.01 -5.30
C LEU A 95 -4.25 4.13 -3.98
N GLU A 96 -3.75 4.93 -3.05
CA GLU A 96 -4.39 5.19 -1.75
C GLU A 96 -5.80 5.73 -1.95
N LYS A 97 -5.98 6.76 -2.78
CA LYS A 97 -7.30 7.34 -3.07
C LYS A 97 -8.25 6.36 -3.74
N CYS A 98 -7.76 5.54 -4.69
CA CYS A 98 -8.57 4.48 -5.31
C CYS A 98 -9.06 3.45 -4.28
N LEU A 99 -8.19 3.05 -3.34
CA LEU A 99 -8.52 2.06 -2.31
C LEU A 99 -9.47 2.62 -1.26
N SER A 100 -9.24 3.86 -0.81
CA SER A 100 -10.09 4.55 0.15
C SER A 100 -11.52 4.80 -0.39
N GLY A 101 -11.67 4.93 -1.71
CA GLY A 101 -12.96 5.05 -2.39
C GLY A 101 -13.66 3.73 -2.73
N GLN A 102 -13.06 2.57 -2.42
CA GLN A 102 -13.58 1.27 -2.85
C GLN A 102 -14.94 0.93 -2.19
N PRO A 103 -15.99 0.61 -2.96
CA PRO A 103 -17.27 0.15 -2.39
C PRO A 103 -17.18 -1.26 -1.78
N LYS A 104 -17.96 -1.53 -0.71
CA LYS A 104 -17.84 -2.72 0.16
C LYS A 104 -18.19 -4.07 -0.51
N ASP A 105 -18.86 -4.08 -1.66
CA ASP A 105 -19.50 -5.29 -2.23
C ASP A 105 -18.91 -5.79 -3.57
N THR A 106 -17.65 -5.48 -3.91
CA THR A 106 -17.12 -5.77 -5.26
C THR A 106 -16.36 -7.09 -5.44
N THR A 107 -16.19 -7.92 -4.41
CA THR A 107 -15.20 -9.01 -4.39
C THR A 107 -15.34 -10.02 -5.54
N ARG A 108 -14.56 -9.80 -6.61
CA ARG A 108 -14.34 -10.73 -7.74
C ARG A 108 -12.97 -11.41 -7.61
N TYR A 109 -12.82 -12.61 -8.16
CA TYR A 109 -11.56 -13.38 -8.09
C TYR A 109 -10.33 -12.63 -8.61
N ASP A 110 -10.47 -11.87 -9.70
CA ASP A 110 -9.38 -11.04 -10.25
C ASP A 110 -8.88 -9.99 -9.25
N GLU A 111 -9.74 -9.52 -8.34
CA GLU A 111 -9.37 -8.55 -7.31
C GLU A 111 -8.46 -9.17 -6.25
N ALA A 112 -8.65 -10.45 -5.90
CA ALA A 112 -7.80 -11.13 -4.92
C ALA A 112 -6.36 -11.28 -5.40
N MET A 113 -6.15 -11.56 -6.70
CA MET A 113 -4.80 -11.62 -7.28
C MET A 113 -4.14 -10.24 -7.32
N ASN A 114 -4.90 -9.21 -7.75
CA ASN A 114 -4.40 -7.83 -7.76
C ASN A 114 -4.05 -7.33 -6.36
N VAL A 115 -4.85 -7.66 -5.34
CA VAL A 115 -4.57 -7.35 -3.93
C VAL A 115 -3.27 -8.03 -3.48
N LYS A 116 -3.05 -9.30 -3.83
CA LYS A 116 -1.82 -10.01 -3.47
C LYS A 116 -0.58 -9.39 -4.12
N LEU A 117 -0.68 -9.00 -5.39
CA LEU A 117 0.40 -8.31 -6.10
C LEU A 117 0.67 -6.94 -5.49
N LEU A 118 -0.37 -6.13 -5.28
CA LEU A 118 -0.23 -4.81 -4.69
C LEU A 118 0.36 -4.88 -3.27
N LEU A 119 -0.11 -5.81 -2.43
CA LEU A 119 0.44 -6.03 -1.09
C LEU A 119 1.94 -6.30 -1.16
N ARG A 120 2.38 -7.17 -2.07
CA ARG A 120 3.81 -7.47 -2.27
C ARG A 120 4.63 -6.22 -2.62
N GLU A 121 4.11 -5.36 -3.50
CA GLU A 121 4.82 -4.14 -3.88
C GLU A 121 4.85 -3.11 -2.74
N VAL A 122 3.73 -2.92 -2.05
CA VAL A 122 3.63 -1.96 -0.94
C VAL A 122 4.58 -2.32 0.20
N CYS A 123 4.70 -3.62 0.52
CA CYS A 123 5.63 -4.10 1.56
C CYS A 123 7.08 -3.67 1.30
N GLN A 124 7.54 -3.69 0.04
CA GLN A 124 8.93 -3.31 -0.30
C GLN A 124 9.28 -1.88 0.14
N PHE A 125 8.28 -0.99 0.20
CA PHE A 125 8.49 0.39 0.60
C PHE A 125 8.48 0.58 2.12
N ILE A 126 7.79 -0.28 2.87
CA ILE A 126 7.68 -0.16 4.34
C ILE A 126 9.04 -0.40 5.02
N ASP A 127 9.83 -1.32 4.45
CA ASP A 127 11.09 -1.79 4.99
C ASP A 127 12.31 -0.94 4.57
N LEU A 128 12.11 0.12 3.77
CA LEU A 128 13.21 0.94 3.29
C LEU A 128 13.91 1.70 4.43
N PRO A 129 15.26 1.80 4.43
CA PRO A 129 16.01 2.63 5.38
C PRO A 129 15.59 4.10 5.29
N ALA A 130 15.13 4.66 6.41
CA ALA A 130 14.50 5.99 6.47
C ALA A 130 15.51 7.15 6.56
N GLU A 131 16.56 7.11 5.75
CA GLU A 131 17.68 8.06 5.83
C GLU A 131 17.43 9.34 5.01
N ASN A 132 16.59 9.25 3.98
CA ASN A 132 16.27 10.37 3.08
C ASN A 132 14.81 10.83 3.28
N PRO A 133 14.54 12.15 3.34
CA PRO A 133 13.18 12.70 3.41
C PRO A 133 12.20 12.12 2.36
N MET A 134 12.65 11.87 1.13
CA MET A 134 11.82 11.26 0.09
C MET A 134 11.42 9.82 0.44
N VAL A 135 12.34 9.04 1.02
CA VAL A 135 12.06 7.68 1.47
C VAL A 135 11.10 7.68 2.66
N ILE A 136 11.23 8.65 3.58
CA ILE A 136 10.27 8.83 4.68
C ILE A 136 8.86 9.09 4.15
N GLN A 137 8.71 9.98 3.15
CA GLN A 137 7.41 10.24 2.53
C GLN A 137 6.86 8.99 1.84
N LEU A 138 7.72 8.23 1.16
CA LEU A 138 7.36 6.99 0.48
C LEU A 138 6.83 5.95 1.47
N ARG A 139 7.52 5.75 2.60
CA ARG A 139 7.10 4.87 3.71
C ARG A 139 5.75 5.29 4.28
N ASN A 140 5.56 6.59 4.53
CA ASN A 140 4.31 7.12 5.05
C ASN A 140 3.15 6.86 4.08
N LEU A 141 3.37 7.08 2.79
CA LEU A 141 2.34 6.88 1.79
C LEU A 141 2.04 5.40 1.55
N ALA A 142 3.07 4.56 1.50
CA ALA A 142 2.91 3.09 1.46
C ALA A 142 2.12 2.57 2.67
N SER A 143 2.37 3.12 3.86
CA SER A 143 1.61 2.80 5.07
C SER A 143 0.12 3.17 4.92
N ARG A 144 -0.18 4.33 4.31
CA ARG A 144 -1.56 4.75 4.02
C ARG A 144 -2.23 3.85 2.98
N VAL A 145 -1.50 3.45 1.93
CA VAL A 145 -1.99 2.47 0.92
C VAL A 145 -2.30 1.14 1.60
N LEU A 146 -1.41 0.63 2.46
CA LEU A 146 -1.61 -0.62 3.20
C LEU A 146 -2.83 -0.53 4.13
N PHE A 147 -2.98 0.59 4.83
CA PHE A 147 -4.14 0.86 5.66
C PHE A 147 -5.43 0.81 4.82
N ALA A 148 -5.51 1.58 3.73
CA ALA A 148 -6.67 1.62 2.84
C ALA A 148 -6.98 0.23 2.24
N LEU A 149 -5.97 -0.51 1.80
CA LEU A 149 -6.10 -1.88 1.30
C LEU A 149 -6.73 -2.80 2.35
N SER A 150 -6.25 -2.73 3.59
CA SER A 150 -6.69 -3.58 4.69
C SER A 150 -8.13 -3.31 5.16
N VAL A 151 -8.71 -2.15 4.83
CA VAL A 151 -10.13 -1.84 5.13
C VAL A 151 -11.03 -2.91 4.52
N ASN A 152 -10.85 -3.22 3.24
CA ASN A 152 -11.64 -4.23 2.53
C ASN A 152 -10.94 -5.60 2.43
N ASN A 153 -9.62 -5.65 2.58
CA ASN A 153 -8.81 -6.85 2.34
C ASN A 153 -8.01 -7.30 3.56
N PHE A 154 -8.54 -7.11 4.77
CA PHE A 154 -7.87 -7.48 6.02
C PHE A 154 -7.31 -8.90 6.00
N ASN A 155 -8.08 -9.88 5.52
CA ASN A 155 -7.65 -11.29 5.51
C ASN A 155 -6.40 -11.51 4.65
N ALA A 156 -6.18 -10.74 3.57
CA ALA A 156 -4.99 -10.87 2.75
C ALA A 156 -3.73 -10.47 3.54
N VAL A 157 -3.80 -9.36 4.28
CA VAL A 157 -2.69 -8.89 5.13
C VAL A 157 -2.52 -9.81 6.34
N PHE A 158 -3.62 -10.15 7.03
CA PHE A 158 -3.60 -11.07 8.17
C PHE A 158 -2.98 -12.43 7.82
N ASN A 159 -3.35 -13.02 6.67
CA ASN A 159 -2.80 -14.30 6.25
C ASN A 159 -1.30 -14.23 5.97
N ARG A 160 -0.81 -13.09 5.44
CA ARG A 160 0.63 -12.85 5.24
C ARG A 160 1.37 -12.79 6.58
N VAL A 161 0.85 -12.02 7.55
CA VAL A 161 1.41 -11.96 8.90
C VAL A 161 1.39 -13.34 9.58
N SER A 162 0.26 -14.04 9.51
CA SER A 162 0.08 -15.37 10.08
C SER A 162 1.07 -16.38 9.49
N ALA A 163 1.28 -16.36 8.18
CA ALA A 163 2.28 -17.19 7.51
C ALA A 163 3.70 -16.88 8.02
N ARG A 164 4.08 -15.60 8.13
CA ARG A 164 5.38 -15.22 8.68
C ARG A 164 5.55 -15.68 10.13
N LEU A 165 4.54 -15.52 10.97
CA LEU A 165 4.58 -16.02 12.36
C LEU A 165 4.74 -17.54 12.41
N GLN A 166 4.13 -18.26 11.46
CA GLN A 166 4.29 -19.71 11.36
C GLN A 166 5.73 -20.09 10.99
N GLU A 167 6.31 -19.44 9.98
CA GLU A 167 7.69 -19.66 9.56
C GLU A 167 8.68 -19.40 10.72
N LEU A 168 8.50 -18.27 11.41
CA LEU A 168 9.33 -17.88 12.56
C LEU A 168 9.17 -18.80 13.77
N SER A 169 8.05 -19.51 13.91
CA SER A 169 7.85 -20.49 14.99
C SER A 169 8.67 -21.76 14.81
N THR A 170 9.14 -22.01 13.58
CA THR A 170 9.91 -23.20 13.21
C THR A 170 11.32 -22.87 12.69
N THR A 171 11.69 -21.59 12.59
CA THR A 171 12.96 -21.19 12.00
C THR A 171 14.15 -21.45 12.92
N ASN A 172 15.22 -21.99 12.34
CA ASN A 172 16.51 -22.15 13.01
C ASN A 172 17.51 -21.03 12.64
N GLU A 173 17.13 -20.10 11.78
CA GLU A 173 17.97 -18.97 11.38
C GLU A 173 18.36 -18.11 12.59
N GLU A 174 19.61 -17.64 12.61
CA GLU A 174 20.13 -16.76 13.67
C GLU A 174 19.60 -15.34 13.56
N ASN A 175 19.37 -14.85 12.34
CA ASN A 175 18.86 -13.50 12.07
C ASN A 175 17.69 -13.53 11.07
N PRO A 176 16.52 -14.06 11.46
CA PRO A 176 15.39 -14.15 10.56
C PRO A 176 14.76 -12.78 10.30
N ASP A 177 14.14 -12.64 9.13
CA ASP A 177 13.43 -11.43 8.69
C ASP A 177 12.06 -11.28 9.38
N TYR A 178 11.81 -10.08 9.93
CA TYR A 178 10.61 -9.72 10.68
C TYR A 178 9.71 -8.69 9.96
N ALA A 179 10.07 -8.24 8.76
CA ALA A 179 9.36 -7.18 8.02
C ALA A 179 7.84 -7.39 7.95
N ASP A 180 7.41 -8.62 7.61
CA ASP A 180 5.98 -8.92 7.48
C ASP A 180 5.22 -8.83 8.83
N ILE A 181 5.88 -8.93 9.99
CA ILE A 181 5.23 -8.70 11.29
C ILE A 181 4.91 -7.21 11.47
N GLU A 182 5.80 -6.32 11.04
CA GLU A 182 5.64 -4.87 11.22
C GLU A 182 4.41 -4.33 10.45
N LEU A 183 3.92 -5.06 9.45
CA LEU A 183 2.66 -4.73 8.75
C LEU A 183 1.47 -4.56 9.72
N ILE A 184 1.49 -5.24 10.87
CA ILE A 184 0.46 -5.12 11.92
C ILE A 184 0.23 -3.66 12.33
N GLN A 185 1.27 -2.83 12.37
CA GLN A 185 1.14 -1.44 12.83
C GLN A 185 0.46 -0.51 11.80
N HIS A 186 0.29 -0.98 10.57
CA HIS A 186 -0.17 -0.21 9.41
C HIS A 186 -1.55 -0.63 8.88
N ILE A 187 -2.24 -1.57 9.55
CA ILE A 187 -3.56 -2.05 9.10
C ILE A 187 -4.71 -1.36 9.84
N SER A 188 -5.85 -1.31 9.16
CA SER A 188 -7.13 -0.87 9.70
C SER A 188 -7.74 -1.95 10.58
N LEU A 189 -7.89 -1.63 11.87
CA LEU A 189 -8.42 -2.51 12.90
C LEU A 189 -9.82 -2.08 13.36
N ASP A 190 -10.61 -3.08 13.68
CA ASP A 190 -11.82 -3.01 14.49
C ASP A 190 -11.70 -4.05 15.62
N LEU A 191 -12.67 -4.10 16.52
CA LEU A 191 -12.62 -5.03 17.67
C LEU A 191 -12.52 -6.50 17.24
N GLN A 192 -13.18 -6.89 16.13
CA GLN A 192 -13.18 -8.27 15.65
C GLN A 192 -11.81 -8.63 15.04
N ARG A 193 -11.25 -7.73 14.24
CA ARG A 193 -9.91 -7.88 13.63
C ARG A 193 -8.82 -7.92 14.69
N LEU A 194 -8.90 -7.06 15.69
CA LEU A 194 -7.96 -7.05 16.81
C LEU A 194 -8.03 -8.35 17.60
N ASN A 195 -9.23 -8.83 17.95
CA ASN A 195 -9.42 -10.10 18.64
C ASN A 195 -8.82 -11.27 17.82
N LYS A 196 -9.08 -11.31 16.51
CA LYS A 196 -8.50 -12.30 15.60
C LYS A 196 -6.96 -12.26 15.59
N LEU A 197 -6.36 -11.06 15.54
CA LEU A 197 -4.91 -10.87 15.56
C LEU A 197 -4.28 -11.30 16.90
N LEU A 198 -4.92 -10.98 18.02
CA LEU A 198 -4.46 -11.36 19.35
C LEU A 198 -4.54 -12.87 19.56
N ASN A 199 -5.61 -13.52 19.14
CA ASN A 199 -5.72 -14.98 19.23
C ASN A 199 -4.63 -15.67 18.41
N GLU A 200 -4.40 -15.22 17.19
CA GLU A 200 -3.33 -15.73 16.32
C GLU A 200 -1.95 -15.58 16.98
N THR A 201 -1.71 -14.41 17.57
CA THR A 201 -0.48 -14.12 18.31
C THR A 201 -0.32 -15.07 19.49
N VAL A 202 -1.33 -15.21 20.36
CA VAL A 202 -1.29 -16.07 21.55
C VAL A 202 -0.99 -17.52 21.20
N LEU A 203 -1.59 -18.03 20.11
CA LEU A 203 -1.37 -19.40 19.64
C LEU A 203 0.10 -19.67 19.28
N LYS A 204 0.77 -18.70 18.65
CA LYS A 204 2.15 -18.86 18.14
C LYS A 204 3.22 -18.34 19.10
N PHE A 205 2.84 -17.49 20.06
CA PHE A 205 3.77 -16.72 20.90
C PHE A 205 4.83 -17.58 21.57
N LYS A 206 4.43 -18.72 22.15
CA LYS A 206 5.35 -19.60 22.90
C LYS A 206 6.45 -20.22 22.04
N SER A 207 6.21 -20.36 20.74
CA SER A 207 7.13 -21.00 19.80
C SER A 207 8.07 -19.99 19.12
N LEU A 208 7.85 -18.69 19.29
CA LEU A 208 8.67 -17.64 18.70
C LEU A 208 9.96 -17.42 19.49
N LYS A 209 11.01 -16.99 18.79
CA LYS A 209 12.28 -16.54 19.40
C LYS A 209 12.14 -15.12 19.95
N LYS A 210 13.06 -14.74 20.85
CA LYS A 210 13.10 -13.42 21.51
C LYS A 210 13.02 -12.23 20.54
N GLY A 211 13.70 -12.30 19.40
CA GLY A 211 13.66 -11.23 18.38
C GLY A 211 12.25 -11.02 17.83
N ALA A 212 11.58 -12.11 17.43
CA ALA A 212 10.19 -12.07 16.97
C ALA A 212 9.22 -11.56 18.05
N HIS A 213 9.44 -11.91 19.33
CA HIS A 213 8.61 -11.37 20.44
C HIS A 213 8.67 -9.86 20.50
N VAL A 214 9.87 -9.27 20.45
CA VAL A 214 10.04 -7.81 20.57
C VAL A 214 9.34 -7.09 19.43
N ILE A 215 9.56 -7.51 18.19
CA ILE A 215 8.94 -6.88 17.01
C ILE A 215 7.42 -7.05 17.04
N LEU A 216 6.93 -8.25 17.36
CA LEU A 216 5.50 -8.53 17.44
C LEU A 216 4.80 -7.66 18.50
N MET A 217 5.35 -7.58 19.71
CA MET A 217 4.75 -6.77 20.78
C MET A 217 4.80 -5.28 20.45
N THR A 218 5.90 -4.79 19.88
CA THR A 218 6.02 -3.38 19.46
C THR A 218 5.01 -3.05 18.36
N SER A 219 4.84 -3.95 17.39
CA SER A 219 3.90 -3.76 16.29
C SER A 219 2.46 -3.79 16.78
N LEU A 220 2.12 -4.71 17.68
CA LEU A 220 0.81 -4.81 18.31
C LEU A 220 0.49 -3.58 19.15
N GLU A 221 1.44 -3.10 19.96
CA GLU A 221 1.27 -1.90 20.77
C GLU A 221 0.93 -0.70 19.88
N ARG A 222 1.72 -0.46 18.82
CA ARG A 222 1.46 0.62 17.86
C ARG A 222 0.10 0.47 17.18
N ALA A 223 -0.26 -0.74 16.77
CA ALA A 223 -1.56 -1.00 16.13
C ALA A 223 -2.74 -0.71 17.07
N ILE A 224 -2.61 -1.07 18.35
CA ILE A 224 -3.63 -0.80 19.37
C ILE A 224 -3.75 0.70 19.64
N TRP A 225 -2.63 1.44 19.76
CA TRP A 225 -2.65 2.89 19.88
C TRP A 225 -3.31 3.56 18.68
N ASN A 226 -2.91 3.21 17.46
CA ASN A 226 -3.49 3.74 16.23
C ASN A 226 -5.00 3.47 16.14
N TRP A 227 -5.43 2.27 16.56
CA TRP A 227 -6.84 1.91 16.63
C TRP A 227 -7.60 2.78 17.65
N MET A 228 -7.04 2.97 18.85
CA MET A 228 -7.65 3.80 19.89
C MET A 228 -7.79 5.25 19.43
N ASP A 229 -6.76 5.85 18.84
CA ASP A 229 -6.80 7.23 18.34
C ASP A 229 -7.88 7.41 17.27
N THR A 230 -8.02 6.41 16.38
CA THR A 230 -9.06 6.40 15.33
C THR A 230 -10.47 6.24 15.91
N CYS A 231 -10.63 5.37 16.92
CA CYS A 231 -11.90 5.16 17.60
C CYS A 231 -12.34 6.37 18.45
N ILE A 232 -11.41 7.05 19.10
CA ILE A 232 -11.68 8.26 19.88
C ILE A 232 -12.08 9.39 18.93
N SER A 233 -11.32 9.61 17.86
CA SER A 233 -11.61 10.64 16.85
C SER A 233 -12.98 10.44 16.18
N SER A 234 -13.34 9.20 15.84
CA SER A 234 -14.65 8.88 15.24
C SER A 234 -15.82 9.04 16.20
N ARG A 235 -15.65 8.74 17.50
CA ARG A 235 -16.69 8.99 18.52
C ARG A 235 -16.91 10.48 18.78
N VAL A 236 -15.84 11.28 18.80
CA VAL A 236 -15.92 12.74 18.98
C VAL A 236 -16.59 13.43 17.78
N CYS A 237 -16.32 12.96 16.54
CA CYS A 237 -17.02 13.45 15.36
C CYS A 237 -18.47 12.92 15.23
N GLY A 238 -18.79 11.78 15.85
CA GLY A 238 -20.12 11.16 15.81
C GLY A 238 -21.19 11.83 16.71
N THR A 239 -20.81 12.79 17.57
CA THR A 239 -21.75 13.51 18.45
C THR A 239 -22.17 14.89 17.93
N ALA A 240 -21.80 15.28 16.71
CA ALA A 240 -22.16 16.57 16.10
C ALA A 240 -23.36 16.52 15.14
N GLY A 241 -24.09 15.41 15.10
CA GLY A 241 -25.27 15.24 14.23
C GLY A 241 -26.38 14.46 14.94
N GLY A 242 -27.04 15.12 15.88
CA GLY A 242 -28.30 14.71 16.49
C GLY A 242 -29.24 15.90 16.54
#